data_AF-A0A318JI88-F1
#
_entry.id   AF-A0A318JI88-F1
#
_cell.length_a   1.000
_cell.length_b   1.000
_cell.length_c   1.000
_cell.angle_alpha   90.00
_cell.angle_beta   90.00
_cell.angle_gamma   90.00
#
_symmetry.space_group_name_H-M   'P 1'
#
loop_
_entity.id
_entity.type
_entity.pdbx_description
1 polymer ?
#
loop_
_entity_poly.entity_id
_entity_poly.type
_entity_poly.pdbx_seq_one_letter_code
_entity_poly.pdbx_strand_id
1 'polypeptide(L)'
;MNGVSLKAMRSLLHFSQNEAAELIGGVPVRTWSNWEAGAQKIPQDVISMINYLMVCRKKAIADTQAAIKTYYQQMPPGASKKPVALVWYDSFEDWCTLPYRESIMWRPQQSVVAHLISVENCSVVQFEAAAYEKWLGRRPDNDSMRNQWAEEQVTA
;
A
#
# COMPACT_ATOMS: atom_id res chain seq x y z
N MET A 1 3.22 -3.87 -23.26
CA MET A 1 1.99 -3.96 -22.44
C MET A 1 0.79 -3.78 -23.37
N ASN A 2 -0.25 -4.62 -23.26
CA ASN A 2 -1.51 -4.42 -23.98
C ASN A 2 -2.62 -3.96 -23.02
N GLY A 3 -3.81 -3.62 -23.55
CA GLY A 3 -4.92 -3.11 -22.74
C GLY A 3 -5.38 -4.07 -21.63
N VAL A 4 -5.38 -5.38 -21.90
CA VAL A 4 -5.71 -6.41 -20.91
C VAL A 4 -4.68 -6.44 -19.78
N SER A 5 -3.38 -6.38 -20.09
CA SER A 5 -2.32 -6.31 -19.09
C SER A 5 -2.42 -5.03 -18.27
N LEU A 6 -2.71 -3.88 -18.89
CA LEU A 6 -2.91 -2.61 -18.19
C LEU A 6 -4.05 -2.71 -17.19
N LYS A 7 -5.20 -3.25 -17.61
CA LYS A 7 -6.37 -3.47 -16.75
C LYS A 7 -6.06 -4.39 -15.57
N ALA A 8 -5.37 -5.49 -15.82
CA ALA A 8 -4.99 -6.44 -14.78
C ALA A 8 -4.04 -5.79 -13.76
N MET A 9 -3.01 -5.07 -14.20
CA MET A 9 -2.06 -4.40 -13.32
C MET A 9 -2.70 -3.26 -12.53
N ARG A 10 -3.55 -2.44 -13.16
CA ARG A 10 -4.32 -1.40 -12.46
C ARG A 10 -5.15 -2.01 -11.34
N SER A 11 -5.88 -3.08 -11.65
CA SER A 11 -6.76 -3.76 -10.69
C SER A 11 -5.94 -4.39 -9.55
N LEU A 12 -4.80 -5.01 -9.86
CA LEU A 12 -3.88 -5.53 -8.85
C LEU A 12 -3.34 -4.43 -7.94
N LEU A 13 -3.05 -3.25 -8.49
CA LEU A 13 -2.63 -2.07 -7.72
C LEU A 13 -3.79 -1.36 -7.02
N HIS A 14 -5.01 -1.90 -7.09
CA HIS A 14 -6.23 -1.37 -6.45
C HIS A 14 -6.72 0.00 -6.94
N PHE A 15 -6.21 0.52 -8.05
CA PHE A 15 -6.75 1.74 -8.64
C PHE A 15 -8.07 1.46 -9.35
N SER A 16 -9.07 2.32 -9.16
CA SER A 16 -10.18 2.45 -10.10
C SER A 16 -9.71 3.05 -11.44
N GLN A 17 -10.53 2.96 -12.49
CA GLN A 17 -10.19 3.62 -13.76
C GLN A 17 -10.08 5.14 -13.62
N ASN A 18 -10.92 5.76 -12.77
CA ASN A 18 -10.87 7.20 -12.52
C ASN A 18 -9.54 7.59 -11.87
N GLU A 19 -9.16 6.93 -10.77
CA GLU A 19 -7.92 7.21 -10.07
C GLU A 19 -6.69 6.97 -10.95
N ALA A 20 -6.69 5.91 -11.77
CA ALA A 20 -5.58 5.66 -12.67
C ALA A 20 -5.48 6.71 -13.79
N ALA A 21 -6.63 7.14 -14.34
CA ALA A 21 -6.67 8.20 -15.35
C ALA A 21 -6.14 9.52 -14.79
N GLU A 22 -6.50 9.87 -13.55
CA GLU A 22 -6.08 11.09 -12.87
C GLU A 22 -4.62 11.04 -12.40
N LEU A 23 -4.25 10.04 -11.60
CA LEU A 23 -2.96 9.99 -10.90
C LEU A 23 -1.82 9.43 -11.75
N ILE A 24 -2.11 8.62 -12.77
CA ILE A 24 -1.09 7.99 -13.63
C ILE A 24 -1.09 8.64 -15.01
N GLY A 25 -2.27 8.79 -15.61
CA GLY A 25 -2.38 9.26 -16.99
C GLY A 25 -2.43 10.77 -17.15
N GLY A 26 -2.94 11.52 -16.15
CA GLY A 26 -3.28 12.94 -16.32
C GLY A 26 -4.31 13.16 -17.44
N VAL A 27 -5.23 12.22 -17.63
CA VAL A 27 -6.20 12.21 -18.75
C VAL A 27 -7.64 11.96 -18.27
N PRO A 28 -8.66 12.27 -19.09
CA PRO A 28 -10.03 11.84 -18.82
C PRO A 28 -10.16 10.31 -18.75
N VAL A 29 -11.06 9.81 -17.90
CA VAL A 29 -11.30 8.36 -17.73
C VAL A 29 -11.58 7.64 -19.05
N ARG A 30 -12.29 8.28 -19.99
CA ARG A 30 -12.59 7.70 -21.31
C ARG A 30 -11.32 7.32 -22.08
N THR A 31 -10.27 8.15 -21.98
CA THR A 31 -8.97 7.87 -22.62
C THR A 31 -8.35 6.62 -22.02
N TRP A 32 -8.37 6.48 -20.69
CA TRP A 32 -7.91 5.28 -20.00
C TRP A 32 -8.72 4.04 -20.40
N SER A 33 -10.05 4.14 -20.47
CA SER A 33 -10.92 3.04 -20.90
C SER A 33 -10.60 2.59 -22.33
N ASN A 34 -10.28 3.52 -23.25
CA ASN A 34 -9.87 3.17 -24.62
C ASN A 34 -8.54 2.41 -24.65
N TRP A 35 -7.59 2.76 -23.78
CA TRP A 35 -6.33 2.03 -23.62
C TRP A 35 -6.56 0.59 -23.13
N GLU A 36 -7.39 0.41 -22.11
CA GLU A 36 -7.71 -0.93 -21.58
C GLU A 36 -8.50 -1.78 -22.58
N ALA A 37 -9.35 -1.16 -23.40
CA ALA A 37 -10.07 -1.83 -24.48
C ALA A 37 -9.18 -2.16 -25.70
N GLY A 38 -7.94 -1.65 -25.75
CA GLY A 38 -7.06 -1.80 -26.90
C GLY A 38 -7.47 -0.95 -28.12
N ALA A 39 -8.43 -0.04 -27.95
CA ALA A 39 -8.88 0.88 -29.00
C ALA A 39 -7.85 1.98 -29.31
N GLN A 40 -6.96 2.26 -28.34
CA GLN A 40 -5.87 3.23 -28.49
C GLN A 40 -4.56 2.65 -27.94
N LYS A 41 -3.44 3.06 -28.54
CA LYS A 41 -2.10 2.70 -28.05
C LYS A 41 -1.86 3.35 -26.69
N ILE A 42 -1.35 2.56 -25.75
CA ILE A 42 -0.96 3.03 -24.42
C ILE A 42 0.33 3.87 -24.55
N PRO A 43 0.36 5.10 -24.01
CA PRO A 43 1.57 5.92 -23.95
C PRO A 43 2.71 5.25 -23.15
N GLN A 44 3.96 5.52 -23.55
CA GLN A 44 5.13 4.84 -22.97
C GLN A 44 5.42 5.27 -21.53
N ASP A 45 5.16 6.51 -21.18
CA ASP A 45 5.21 7.06 -19.81
C ASP A 45 4.22 6.36 -18.88
N VAL A 46 2.97 6.14 -19.33
CA VAL A 46 1.97 5.37 -18.58
C VAL A 46 2.43 3.93 -18.33
N ILE A 47 2.98 3.27 -19.35
CA ILE A 47 3.56 1.92 -19.23
C ILE A 47 4.69 1.92 -18.20
N SER A 48 5.61 2.89 -18.29
CA SER A 48 6.74 3.02 -17.38
C SER A 48 6.28 3.25 -15.93
N MET A 49 5.29 4.09 -15.71
CA MET A 49 4.74 4.36 -14.38
C MET A 49 4.07 3.13 -13.78
N ILE A 50 3.23 2.42 -14.53
CA ILE A 50 2.62 1.16 -14.05
C ILE A 50 3.70 0.14 -13.67
N ASN A 51 4.73 -0.01 -14.50
CA ASN A 51 5.84 -0.92 -14.21
C ASN A 51 6.61 -0.49 -12.95
N TYR A 52 6.85 0.81 -12.78
CA TYR A 52 7.48 1.35 -11.57
C TYR A 52 6.67 1.01 -10.31
N LEU A 53 5.36 1.28 -10.31
CA LEU A 53 4.48 0.95 -9.19
C LEU A 53 4.45 -0.55 -8.88
N MET A 54 4.48 -1.39 -9.92
CA MET A 54 4.58 -2.85 -9.77
C MET A 54 5.91 -3.29 -9.12
N VAL A 55 7.02 -2.64 -9.48
CA VAL A 55 8.32 -2.87 -8.84
C VAL A 55 8.29 -2.44 -7.38
N CYS A 56 7.78 -1.24 -7.08
CA CYS A 56 7.65 -0.76 -5.70
C CYS A 56 6.78 -1.71 -4.85
N ARG A 57 5.63 -2.16 -5.39
CA ARG A 57 4.76 -3.15 -4.74
C ARG A 57 5.50 -4.45 -4.45
N LYS A 58 6.19 -5.01 -5.44
CA LYS A 58 6.95 -6.26 -5.28
C LYS A 58 8.04 -6.11 -4.22
N LYS A 59 8.77 -4.99 -4.24
CA LYS A 59 9.80 -4.68 -3.26
C LYS A 59 9.22 -4.57 -1.85
N ALA A 60 8.13 -3.81 -1.68
CA ALA A 60 7.48 -3.65 -0.37
C ALA A 60 7.03 -4.99 0.22
N ILE A 61 6.43 -5.88 -0.59
CA ILE A 61 6.08 -7.24 -0.14
C ILE A 61 7.32 -7.99 0.33
N ALA A 62 8.38 -8.04 -0.49
CA ALA A 62 9.58 -8.79 -0.16
C ALA A 62 10.28 -8.26 1.11
N ASP A 63 10.40 -6.93 1.23
CA ASP A 63 11.00 -6.28 2.38
C ASP A 63 10.19 -6.56 3.66
N THR A 64 8.86 -6.44 3.61
CA THR A 64 8.00 -6.71 4.76
C THR A 64 8.03 -8.19 5.16
N GLN A 65 8.00 -9.13 4.20
CA GLN A 65 8.15 -10.56 4.52
C GLN A 65 9.49 -10.88 5.17
N ALA A 66 10.58 -10.26 4.69
CA ALA A 66 11.89 -10.41 5.31
C ALA A 66 11.93 -9.85 6.75
N ALA A 67 11.27 -8.72 6.99
CA ALA A 67 11.14 -8.13 8.32
C ALA A 67 10.32 -9.03 9.26
N ILE A 68 9.16 -9.53 8.81
CA ILE A 68 8.32 -10.48 9.58
C ILE A 68 9.12 -11.74 9.94
N LYS A 69 9.85 -12.30 8.99
CA LYS A 69 10.71 -13.47 9.23
C LYS A 69 11.77 -13.17 10.30
N THR A 70 12.44 -12.03 10.20
CA THR A 70 13.48 -11.61 11.14
C THR A 70 12.91 -11.42 12.54
N TYR A 71 11.74 -10.77 12.64
CA TYR A 71 11.02 -10.59 13.90
C TYR A 71 10.76 -11.93 14.60
N TYR A 72 10.19 -12.90 13.89
CA TYR A 72 9.91 -14.22 14.48
C TYR A 72 11.17 -15.02 14.83
N GLN A 73 12.28 -14.82 14.13
CA GLN A 73 13.56 -15.46 14.45
C GLN A 73 14.22 -14.90 15.71
N GLN A 74 13.93 -13.65 16.06
CA GLN A 74 14.46 -12.98 17.25
C GLN A 74 13.62 -13.22 18.50
N MET A 75 12.46 -13.89 18.38
CA MET A 75 11.61 -14.19 19.53
C MET A 75 12.29 -15.17 20.49
N PRO A 76 12.13 -14.97 21.82
CA PRO A 76 12.62 -15.92 22.81
C PRO A 76 12.06 -17.33 22.58
N PRO A 77 12.84 -18.40 22.85
CA PRO A 77 12.33 -19.76 22.82
C PRO A 77 11.09 -19.89 23.70
N GLY A 78 10.01 -20.45 23.14
CA GLY A 78 8.73 -20.63 23.84
C GLY A 78 7.80 -19.41 23.86
N ALA A 79 8.21 -18.26 23.31
CA ALA A 79 7.31 -17.13 23.13
C ALA A 79 6.21 -17.46 22.10
N SER A 80 4.96 -17.09 22.40
CA SER A 80 3.85 -17.27 21.48
C SER A 80 3.95 -16.29 20.31
N LYS A 81 3.88 -16.80 19.07
CA LYS A 81 3.89 -15.97 17.86
C LYS A 81 2.62 -15.12 17.78
N LYS A 82 2.75 -13.82 18.08
CA LYS A 82 1.68 -12.85 17.88
C LYS A 82 1.66 -12.38 16.43
N PRO A 83 0.49 -12.06 15.86
CA PRO A 83 0.41 -11.50 14.51
C PRO A 83 1.12 -10.15 14.44
N VAL A 84 1.76 -9.87 13.30
CA VAL A 84 2.36 -8.56 13.02
C VAL A 84 1.26 -7.58 12.61
N ALA A 85 1.21 -6.41 13.22
CA ALA A 85 0.22 -5.38 12.88
C ALA A 85 0.62 -4.62 11.62
N LEU A 86 -0.32 -4.46 10.69
CA LEU A 86 -0.16 -3.67 9.46
C LEU A 86 -1.16 -2.51 9.47
N VAL A 87 -0.67 -1.29 9.22
CA VAL A 87 -1.51 -0.09 9.16
C VAL A 87 -2.31 -0.07 7.85
N TRP A 88 -3.62 0.14 7.95
CA TRP A 88 -4.52 0.35 6.82
C TRP A 88 -5.02 1.78 6.79
N TYR A 89 -4.75 2.49 5.69
CA TYR A 89 -5.28 3.83 5.45
C TYR A 89 -6.57 3.68 4.64
N ASP A 90 -7.71 3.93 5.29
CA ASP A 90 -9.02 3.74 4.66
C ASP A 90 -9.35 4.87 3.67
N SER A 91 -8.85 6.08 3.96
CA SER A 91 -9.00 7.27 3.13
C SER A 91 -7.68 7.75 2.53
N PHE A 92 -7.79 8.52 1.45
CA PHE A 92 -6.64 9.21 0.85
C PHE A 92 -6.10 10.30 1.78
N GLU A 93 -7.00 10.95 2.51
CA GLU A 93 -6.70 11.97 3.50
C GLU A 93 -5.80 11.41 4.61
N ASP A 94 -6.15 10.22 5.13
CA ASP A 94 -5.34 9.53 6.14
C ASP A 94 -3.94 9.18 5.62
N TRP A 95 -3.84 8.73 4.37
CA TRP A 95 -2.55 8.46 3.73
C TRP A 95 -1.66 9.72 3.70
N CYS A 96 -2.24 10.86 3.34
CA CYS A 96 -1.58 12.15 3.19
C CYS A 96 -1.23 12.83 4.53
N THR A 97 -1.67 12.31 5.67
CA THR A 97 -1.27 12.85 6.99
C THR A 97 0.23 12.70 7.26
N LEU A 98 0.91 11.73 6.63
CA LEU A 98 2.36 11.62 6.75
C LEU A 98 3.03 12.50 5.69
N PRO A 99 3.83 13.51 6.08
CA PRO A 99 4.53 14.33 5.11
C PRO A 99 5.48 13.45 4.28
N TYR A 100 5.73 13.84 3.02
CA TYR A 100 6.62 13.16 2.06
C TYR A 100 6.11 11.87 1.41
N ARG A 101 4.89 11.40 1.72
CA ARG A 101 4.29 10.30 0.96
C ARG A 101 3.77 10.77 -0.38
N GLU A 102 4.13 10.04 -1.43
CA GLU A 102 3.53 10.25 -2.75
C GLU A 102 2.08 9.75 -2.76
N SER A 103 1.17 10.56 -3.28
CA SER A 103 -0.26 10.24 -3.38
C SER A 103 -0.53 8.95 -4.16
N ILE A 104 0.23 8.75 -5.24
CA ILE A 104 0.16 7.58 -6.11
C ILE A 104 0.52 6.26 -5.38
N MET A 105 1.15 6.32 -4.20
CA MET A 105 1.59 5.15 -3.45
C MET A 105 0.53 4.60 -2.48
N TRP A 106 -0.59 5.30 -2.27
CA TRP A 106 -1.67 4.85 -1.39
C TRP A 106 -2.26 3.50 -1.83
N ARG A 107 -2.74 3.41 -3.07
CA ARG A 107 -3.35 2.17 -3.60
C ARG A 107 -2.35 1.01 -3.70
N PRO A 108 -1.09 1.21 -4.15
CA PRO A 108 -0.04 0.21 -4.02
C PRO A 108 0.15 -0.28 -2.57
N GLN A 109 0.14 0.61 -1.58
CA GLN A 109 0.25 0.20 -0.17
C GLN A 109 -0.93 -0.67 0.28
N GLN A 110 -2.17 -0.30 -0.06
CA GLN A 110 -3.34 -1.14 0.22
C GLN A 110 -3.23 -2.52 -0.43
N SER A 111 -2.73 -2.59 -1.67
CA SER A 111 -2.49 -3.86 -2.37
C SER A 111 -1.40 -4.73 -1.71
N VAL A 112 -0.38 -4.11 -1.11
CA VAL A 112 0.64 -4.81 -0.32
C VAL A 112 0.03 -5.38 0.96
N VAL A 113 -0.70 -4.57 1.73
CA VAL A 113 -1.33 -5.02 2.99
C VAL A 113 -2.33 -6.15 2.72
N ALA A 114 -3.20 -6.00 1.71
CA ALA A 114 -4.17 -7.02 1.33
C ALA A 114 -3.51 -8.34 0.91
N HIS A 115 -2.33 -8.29 0.28
CA HIS A 115 -1.58 -9.49 -0.03
C HIS A 115 -0.99 -10.13 1.23
N LEU A 116 -0.31 -9.35 2.07
CA LEU A 116 0.39 -9.87 3.24
C LEU A 116 -0.57 -10.56 4.23
N ILE A 117 -1.76 -10.01 4.45
CA ILE A 117 -2.75 -10.61 5.35
C ILE A 117 -3.28 -11.97 4.85
N SER A 118 -3.11 -12.25 3.55
CA SER A 118 -3.53 -13.51 2.95
C SER A 118 -2.47 -14.60 2.99
N VAL A 119 -1.20 -14.24 3.25
CA VAL A 119 -0.06 -15.19 3.20
C VAL A 119 0.84 -15.19 4.44
N GLU A 120 0.79 -14.16 5.27
CA GLU A 120 1.55 -14.02 6.51
C GLU A 120 0.64 -13.99 7.74
N ASN A 121 1.19 -14.27 8.93
CA ASN A 121 0.48 -14.08 10.19
C ASN A 121 0.45 -12.58 10.56
N CYS A 122 -0.45 -11.85 9.90
CA CYS A 122 -0.63 -10.41 10.06
C CYS A 122 -2.05 -10.08 10.55
N SER A 123 -2.16 -8.96 11.24
CA SER A 123 -3.42 -8.33 11.61
C SER A 123 -3.46 -6.93 10.98
N VAL A 124 -4.66 -6.44 10.68
CA VAL A 124 -4.84 -5.12 10.08
C VAL A 124 -5.38 -4.18 11.13
N VAL A 125 -4.78 -3.00 11.22
CA VAL A 125 -5.24 -1.91 12.09
C VAL A 125 -5.56 -0.72 11.20
N GLN A 126 -6.84 -0.32 11.18
CA GLN A 126 -7.26 0.89 10.51
C GLN A 126 -6.60 2.09 11.19
N PHE A 127 -6.00 2.97 10.38
CA PHE A 127 -5.40 4.20 10.87
C PHE A 127 -6.48 5.19 11.29
N GLU A 128 -6.38 5.66 12.53
CA GLU A 128 -7.32 6.61 13.11
C GLU A 128 -6.56 7.87 13.52
N ALA A 129 -6.59 8.90 12.69
CA ALA A 129 -5.73 10.08 12.83
C ALA A 129 -5.81 10.72 14.23
N ALA A 130 -7.02 10.88 14.78
CA ALA A 130 -7.21 11.48 16.11
C ALA A 130 -6.66 10.61 17.25
N ALA A 131 -6.84 9.28 17.16
CA ALA A 131 -6.30 8.34 18.15
C ALA A 131 -4.77 8.28 18.07
N TYR A 132 -4.24 8.25 16.85
CA TYR A 132 -2.81 8.27 16.58
C TYR A 132 -2.17 9.56 17.07
N GLU A 133 -2.74 10.74 16.79
CA GLU A 133 -2.19 12.02 17.23
C GLU A 133 -2.12 12.12 18.76
N LYS A 134 -3.18 11.67 19.45
CA LYS A 134 -3.19 11.59 20.92
C LYS A 134 -2.10 10.66 21.44
N TRP A 135 -1.90 9.51 20.81
CA TRP A 135 -0.86 8.56 21.17
C TRP A 135 0.53 9.13 20.89
N LEU A 136 0.75 9.72 19.71
CA LEU A 136 2.04 10.24 19.25
C LEU A 136 2.56 11.35 20.17
N GLY A 137 1.68 12.26 20.58
CA GLY A 137 2.01 13.37 21.48
C GLY A 137 3.02 14.32 20.84
N ARG A 138 4.21 14.46 21.45
CA ARG A 138 5.28 15.35 20.95
C ARG A 138 6.36 14.64 20.11
N ARG A 139 6.20 13.35 19.86
CA ARG A 139 7.17 12.54 19.10
C ARG A 139 7.06 12.85 17.60
N PRO A 140 8.15 12.73 16.83
CA PRO A 140 8.09 12.95 15.38
C PRO A 140 7.26 11.85 14.69
N ASP A 141 6.38 12.23 13.76
CA ASP A 141 5.61 11.29 12.96
C ASP A 141 6.48 10.63 11.87
N ASN A 142 6.40 9.31 11.74
CA ASN A 142 7.05 8.50 10.71
C ASN A 142 6.45 7.09 10.67
N ASP A 143 6.79 6.30 9.65
CA ASP A 143 6.27 4.93 9.49
C ASP A 143 6.56 4.02 10.69
N SER A 144 7.73 4.16 11.34
CA SER A 144 8.07 3.37 12.53
C SER A 144 7.13 3.67 13.69
N MET A 145 6.78 4.94 13.90
CA MET A 145 5.84 5.35 14.95
C MET A 145 4.42 4.86 14.66
N ARG A 146 3.98 4.90 13.40
CA ARG A 146 2.67 4.39 12.98
C ARG A 146 2.57 2.87 13.14
N ASN A 147 3.63 2.14 12.81
CA ASN A 147 3.69 0.69 13.01
C ASN A 147 3.67 0.35 14.51
N GLN A 148 4.45 1.06 15.34
CA GLN A 148 4.42 0.85 16.79
C GLN A 148 3.01 1.10 17.37
N TRP A 149 2.35 2.19 16.97
CA TRP A 149 0.98 2.46 17.40
C TRP A 149 0.02 1.32 17.06
N ALA A 150 0.12 0.78 15.84
CA ALA A 150 -0.70 -0.35 15.40
C ALA A 150 -0.42 -1.64 16.17
N GLU A 151 0.86 -1.94 16.47
CA GLU A 151 1.22 -3.09 17.31
C GLU A 151 0.59 -3.02 18.71
N GLU A 152 0.53 -1.82 19.29
CA GLU A 152 -0.13 -1.58 20.59
C GLU A 152 -1.65 -1.77 20.52
N GLN A 153 -2.29 -1.58 19.37
CA GLN A 153 -3.75 -1.83 19.21
C GLN A 153 -4.10 -3.32 19.16
N VAL A 154 -3.17 -4.17 18.74
CA VAL A 154 -3.39 -5.62 18.61
C VAL A 154 -3.04 -6.37 19.91
N THR A 155 -2.28 -5.72 20.80
CA THR A 155 -1.82 -6.30 22.06
C THR A 155 -2.60 -5.86 23.29
N ALA A 156 -3.44 -4.82 23.16
CA ALA A 156 -4.39 -4.36 24.16
C ALA A 156 -5.66 -5.21 24.19
#